data_AF-A0A4Q3YDC2-F1
#
_entry.id   AF-A0A4Q3YDC2-F1
#
_cell.length_a   1.000
_cell.length_b   1.000
_cell.length_c   1.000
_cell.angle_alpha   90.00
_cell.angle_beta   90.00
_cell.angle_gamma   90.00
#
_symmetry.space_group_name_H-M   'P 1'
#
loop_
_entity.id
_entity.type
_entity.pdbx_description
1 polymer ?
#
loop_
_entity_poly.entity_id
_entity_poly.type
_entity_poly.pdbx_seq_one_letter_code
_entity_poly.pdbx_strand_id
1 'polypeptide(L)'
;TVPTDDGVTLRFTREAETAVYRSLPDHLGSLVRGNFPVPVGFIGGSESVECRRAGLRATRRLVGRHFRKIPGSHLFPLEHPAAAATAVHQMAQALLHA
;
A
#
# COMPACT_ATOMS: atom_id res chain seq x y z
N THR A 1 -6.75 -7.53 21.13
CA THR A 1 -7.12 -8.81 21.76
C THR A 1 -7.84 -8.54 23.07
N VAL A 2 -8.55 -9.54 23.61
CA VAL A 2 -9.12 -9.53 24.96
C VAL A 2 -8.56 -10.71 25.75
N PRO A 3 -8.23 -10.55 27.04
CA PRO A 3 -7.78 -11.65 27.89
C PRO A 3 -8.86 -12.73 28.05
N THR A 4 -8.43 -13.98 28.18
CA THR A 4 -9.24 -15.16 28.50
C THR A 4 -8.48 -16.02 29.52
N ASP A 5 -9.16 -16.95 30.18
CA ASP A 5 -8.52 -17.82 31.18
C ASP A 5 -7.35 -18.63 30.60
N ASP A 6 -7.46 -19.03 29.34
CA ASP A 6 -6.43 -19.79 28.61
C ASP A 6 -5.50 -18.91 27.72
N GLY A 7 -5.56 -17.58 27.84
CA GLY A 7 -4.69 -16.67 27.07
C GLY A 7 -5.36 -15.40 26.54
N VAL A 8 -5.35 -15.21 25.23
CA VAL A 8 -5.93 -14.02 24.58
C VAL A 8 -6.71 -14.40 23.32
N THR A 9 -7.84 -13.74 23.09
CA THR A 9 -8.62 -13.87 21.86
C THR A 9 -8.73 -12.55 21.10
N LEU A 10 -9.09 -12.60 19.81
CA LEU A 10 -9.25 -11.42 18.96
C LEU A 10 -10.49 -10.61 19.40
N ARG A 11 -10.44 -9.29 19.19
CA ARG A 11 -11.60 -8.39 19.45
C ARG A 11 -12.65 -8.45 18.35
N PHE A 12 -12.34 -9.10 17.24
CA PHE A 12 -13.17 -9.23 16.06
C PHE A 12 -13.23 -10.70 15.67
N THR A 13 -14.27 -11.09 14.93
CA THR A 13 -14.43 -12.46 14.46
C THR A 13 -13.60 -12.70 13.20
N ARG A 14 -13.21 -13.94 12.94
CA ARG A 14 -12.50 -14.32 11.70
C ARG A 14 -13.31 -13.95 10.44
N GLU A 15 -14.63 -14.02 10.53
CA GLU A 15 -15.57 -13.66 9.47
C GLU A 15 -15.48 -12.17 9.14
N ALA A 16 -15.24 -11.31 10.13
CA ALA A 16 -15.05 -9.88 9.91
C ALA A 16 -13.79 -9.60 9.08
N GLU A 17 -12.66 -10.23 9.42
CA GLU A 17 -11.43 -10.16 8.62
C GLU A 17 -11.67 -10.68 7.20
N THR A 18 -12.33 -11.84 7.07
CA THR A 18 -12.66 -12.44 5.78
C THR A 18 -13.52 -11.50 4.93
N ALA A 19 -14.51 -10.84 5.51
CA ALA A 19 -15.37 -9.89 4.81
C ALA A 19 -14.58 -8.68 4.28
N VAL A 20 -13.63 -8.16 5.05
CA VAL A 20 -12.72 -7.09 4.60
C VAL A 20 -11.90 -7.56 3.39
N TYR A 21 -11.28 -8.74 3.48
CA TYR A 21 -10.47 -9.28 2.37
C TYR A 21 -11.30 -9.58 1.11
N ARG A 22 -12.55 -10.02 1.26
CA ARG A 22 -13.48 -10.24 0.13
C ARG A 22 -13.93 -8.95 -0.55
N SER A 23 -13.83 -7.81 0.14
CA SER A 23 -14.12 -6.49 -0.43
C SER A 23 -12.92 -5.87 -1.14
N LEU A 24 -11.74 -6.48 -1.05
CA LEU A 24 -10.58 -5.97 -1.77
C LEU A 24 -10.86 -6.08 -3.28
N PRO A 25 -10.76 -4.98 -4.03
CA PRO A 25 -11.16 -4.96 -5.43
C PRO A 25 -10.26 -5.88 -6.26
N ASP A 26 -10.81 -7.03 -6.63
CA ASP A 26 -10.25 -8.01 -7.58
C ASP A 26 -10.06 -7.42 -8.99
N HIS A 27 -10.75 -6.32 -9.29
CA HIS A 27 -10.78 -5.62 -10.56
C HIS A 27 -9.98 -4.30 -10.56
N LEU A 28 -9.08 -4.07 -9.60
CA LEU A 28 -8.19 -2.89 -9.60
C LEU A 28 -7.46 -2.70 -10.93
N GLY A 29 -7.02 -3.80 -11.55
CA GLY A 29 -6.42 -3.77 -12.88
C GLY A 29 -7.34 -3.20 -13.97
N SER A 30 -8.66 -3.36 -13.82
CA SER A 30 -9.66 -2.76 -14.70
C SER A 30 -9.86 -1.27 -14.44
N LEU A 31 -9.85 -0.87 -13.18
CA LEU A 31 -10.03 0.53 -12.79
C LEU A 31 -8.86 1.42 -13.25
N VAL A 32 -7.66 0.85 -13.37
CA VAL A 32 -6.44 1.58 -13.79
C VAL A 32 -6.08 1.38 -15.26
N ARG A 33 -6.94 0.74 -16.07
CA ARG A 33 -6.68 0.50 -17.50
C ARG A 33 -6.75 1.78 -18.35
N GLY A 34 -7.48 2.79 -17.90
CA GLY A 34 -7.61 4.11 -18.55
C GLY A 34 -6.68 5.17 -17.95
N ASN A 35 -6.86 6.43 -18.39
CA ASN A 35 -6.24 7.56 -17.70
C ASN A 35 -6.95 7.74 -16.35
N PHE A 36 -6.22 7.60 -15.24
CA PHE A 36 -6.78 7.84 -13.93
C PHE A 36 -7.16 9.33 -13.81
N PRO A 37 -8.32 9.68 -13.24
CA PRO A 37 -8.84 11.06 -13.30
C PRO A 37 -8.04 12.07 -12.46
N VAL A 38 -7.05 11.60 -11.69
CA VAL A 38 -6.20 12.42 -10.83
C VAL A 38 -4.73 11.95 -10.90
N PRO A 39 -3.75 12.81 -10.59
CA PRO A 39 -2.35 12.39 -10.46
C PRO A 39 -2.19 11.28 -9.42
N VAL A 40 -1.41 10.25 -9.75
CA VAL A 40 -1.16 9.10 -8.86
C VAL A 40 0.33 8.95 -8.62
N GLY A 41 0.71 8.75 -7.35
CA GLY A 41 2.07 8.42 -6.94
C GLY A 41 2.13 7.06 -6.24
N PHE A 42 3.28 6.41 -6.33
CA PHE A 42 3.56 5.15 -5.65
C PHE A 42 4.82 5.26 -4.80
N ILE A 43 4.72 4.79 -3.55
CA ILE A 43 5.85 4.65 -2.62
C ILE A 43 5.82 3.22 -2.09
N GLY A 44 6.92 2.49 -2.21
CA GLY A 44 7.03 1.13 -1.70
C GLY A 44 8.40 0.79 -1.13
N GLY A 45 8.47 -0.23 -0.29
CA GLY A 45 9.73 -0.73 0.25
C GLY A 45 10.66 -1.29 -0.83
N SER A 46 11.97 -1.06 -0.71
CA SER A 46 13.02 -1.63 -1.57
C SER A 46 12.99 -3.15 -1.52
N GLU A 47 12.66 -3.71 -0.37
CA GLU A 47 12.73 -5.12 -0.05
C GLU A 47 11.35 -5.79 0.01
N SER A 48 10.27 -5.09 -0.37
CA SER A 48 8.92 -5.67 -0.43
C SER A 48 8.86 -6.88 -1.38
N VAL A 49 8.51 -8.04 -0.81
CA VAL A 49 8.33 -9.31 -1.51
C VAL A 49 7.10 -9.24 -2.42
N GLU A 50 6.06 -8.56 -1.97
CA GLU A 50 4.79 -8.31 -2.64
C GLU A 50 5.03 -7.51 -3.91
N CYS A 51 5.82 -6.43 -3.84
CA CYS A 51 6.22 -5.66 -5.02
C CYS A 51 7.01 -6.51 -6.03
N ARG A 52 7.83 -7.45 -5.54
CA ARG A 52 8.57 -8.39 -6.42
C ARG A 52 7.63 -9.42 -7.06
N ARG A 53 6.67 -9.97 -6.31
CA ARG A 53 5.74 -11.01 -6.77
C ARG A 53 4.63 -10.49 -7.67
N ALA A 54 4.02 -9.35 -7.33
CA ALA A 54 2.95 -8.73 -8.12
C ALA A 54 3.46 -8.08 -9.41
N GLY A 55 4.75 -7.72 -9.45
CA GLY A 55 5.37 -7.01 -10.56
C GLY A 55 5.00 -5.52 -10.58
N LEU A 56 5.96 -4.68 -10.98
CA LEU A 56 5.81 -3.21 -10.92
C LEU A 56 5.48 -2.57 -12.27
N ARG A 57 5.26 -3.36 -13.32
CA ARG A 57 5.08 -2.83 -14.69
C ARG A 57 3.82 -1.98 -14.81
N ALA A 58 2.68 -2.48 -14.33
CA ALA A 58 1.42 -1.74 -14.35
C ALA A 58 1.51 -0.49 -13.47
N THR A 59 2.07 -0.63 -12.26
CA THR A 59 2.30 0.49 -11.33
C THR A 59 3.15 1.58 -11.97
N ARG A 60 4.30 1.23 -12.57
CA ARG A 60 5.19 2.19 -13.25
C ARG A 60 4.51 2.89 -14.42
N ARG A 61 3.67 2.18 -15.19
CA ARG A 61 2.89 2.78 -16.27
C ARG A 61 1.84 3.77 -15.74
N LEU A 62 1.21 3.46 -14.62
CA LEU A 62 0.20 4.31 -13.99
C LEU A 62 0.80 5.59 -13.39
N VAL A 63 1.90 5.46 -12.62
CA VAL A 63 2.44 6.59 -11.85
C VAL A 63 3.54 7.37 -12.58
N GLY A 64 4.11 6.80 -13.64
CA GLY A 64 5.19 7.42 -14.42
C GLY A 64 6.38 7.84 -13.55
N ARG A 65 6.67 9.15 -13.53
CA ARG A 65 7.76 9.73 -12.74
C ARG A 65 7.51 9.72 -11.23
N HIS A 66 6.25 9.60 -10.78
CA HIS A 66 5.86 9.61 -9.37
C HIS A 66 6.01 8.22 -8.75
N PHE A 67 7.16 7.58 -8.98
CA PHE A 67 7.50 6.26 -8.48
C PHE A 67 8.70 6.35 -7.54
N ARG A 68 8.56 5.91 -6.29
CA ARG A 68 9.64 5.92 -5.31
C ARG A 68 9.76 4.59 -4.57
N LYS A 69 11.00 4.18 -4.31
CA LYS A 69 11.31 3.12 -3.35
C LYS A 69 12.10 3.67 -2.17
N ILE A 70 11.82 3.16 -0.98
CA ILE A 70 12.47 3.53 0.28
C ILE A 70 13.01 2.25 0.92
N PRO A 71 14.13 2.27 1.67
CA PRO A 71 14.57 1.13 2.48
C PRO A 71 13.43 0.48 3.27
N GLY A 72 13.44 -0.84 3.38
CA GLY A 72 12.44 -1.60 4.14
C GLY A 72 11.56 -2.54 3.32
N SER A 73 10.79 -3.34 4.05
CA SER A 73 9.90 -4.38 3.52
C SER A 73 8.56 -3.81 3.04
N HIS A 74 7.53 -4.65 2.92
CA HIS A 74 6.16 -4.16 2.80
C HIS A 74 5.77 -3.20 3.93
N LEU A 75 6.31 -3.47 5.12
CA LEU A 75 6.04 -2.73 6.36
C LEU A 75 7.03 -1.58 6.58
N PHE A 76 7.70 -1.09 5.52
CA PHE A 76 8.58 0.09 5.59
C PHE A 76 7.97 1.30 6.33
N PRO A 77 6.63 1.56 6.32
CA PRO A 77 6.07 2.67 7.10
C PRO A 77 6.20 2.48 8.61
N LEU A 78 6.25 1.23 9.09
CA LEU A 78 6.42 0.89 10.49
C LEU A 78 7.90 0.77 10.87
N GLU A 79 8.73 0.29 9.95
CA GLU A 79 10.18 0.16 10.14
C GLU A 79 10.88 1.54 10.15
N HIS A 80 10.41 2.45 9.27
CA HIS A 80 11.02 3.77 9.06
C HIS A 80 9.96 4.89 8.98
N PRO A 81 9.23 5.16 10.08
CA PRO A 81 8.05 6.04 10.07
C PRO A 81 8.37 7.48 9.63
N ALA A 82 9.49 8.05 10.07
CA ALA A 82 9.89 9.40 9.69
C ALA A 82 10.22 9.52 8.19
N ALA A 83 10.89 8.50 7.64
CA ALA A 83 11.22 8.45 6.21
C ALA A 83 9.96 8.27 5.36
N ALA A 84 9.04 7.41 5.79
CA ALA A 84 7.75 7.22 5.14
C ALA A 84 6.92 8.51 5.13
N ALA A 85 6.80 9.20 6.27
CA ALA A 85 6.09 10.47 6.38
C ALA A 85 6.68 11.54 5.46
N THR A 86 8.01 11.68 5.44
CA THR A 86 8.71 12.62 4.56
C THR A 86 8.44 12.32 3.09
N ALA A 87 8.50 11.05 2.70
CA ALA A 87 8.27 10.66 1.32
C ALA A 87 6.82 10.86 0.86
N VAL A 88 5.84 10.60 1.74
CA VAL A 88 4.43 10.89 1.48
C VAL A 88 4.24 12.39 1.27
N HIS A 89 4.81 13.23 2.15
CA HIS A 89 4.71 14.68 2.03
C HIS A 89 5.31 15.17 0.70
N GLN A 90 6.53 14.74 0.37
CA GLN A 90 7.20 15.11 -0.89
C GLN A 90 6.43 14.65 -2.12
N MET A 91 5.86 13.43 -2.09
CA MET A 91 5.05 12.92 -3.19
C MET A 91 3.77 13.75 -3.36
N ALA A 92 3.08 14.07 -2.26
CA ALA A 92 1.88 14.91 -2.30
C ALA A 92 2.18 16.29 -2.91
N GLN A 93 3.27 16.94 -2.50
CA GLN A 93 3.71 18.21 -3.09
C GLN A 93 3.99 18.07 -4.59
N ALA A 94 4.69 17.01 -5.02
CA ALA A 94 4.96 16.79 -6.43
C ALA A 94 3.69 16.58 -7.26
N LEU A 95 2.69 15.88 -6.72
CA LEU A 95 1.41 15.62 -7.39
C LEU A 95 0.52 16.86 -7.49
N LEU A 96 0.58 17.78 -6.53
CA LEU A 96 -0.16 19.05 -6.57
C LEU A 96 0.32 20.00 -7.67
N HIS A 97 1.55 19.81 -8.17
CA HIS A 97 2.16 20.62 -9.21
C HIS A 97 2.39 19.84 -10.52
N ALA A 98 1.74 18.68 -10.67
CA ALA A 98 2.01 17.72 -11.74
C ALA A 98 1.26 17.99 -13.05
#